data_AF-A0A3D4CTX8-F1
#
_entry.id   AF-A0A3D4CTX8-F1
#
_cell.length_a   1.000
_cell.length_b   1.000
_cell.length_c   1.000
_cell.angle_alpha   90.00
_cell.angle_beta   90.00
_cell.angle_gamma   90.00
#
_symmetry.space_group_name_H-M   'P 1'
#
loop_
_entity.id
_entity.type
_entity.pdbx_description
1 polymer ?
#
loop_
_entity_poly.entity_id
_entity_poly.type
_entity_poly.pdbx_seq_one_letter_code
_entity_poly.pdbx_strand_id
1 'polypeptide(L)'
;MNTDKIRKYQPFPEVGLADRQWPDRTITSAPVWCSVDLRDGNQALPVPMSVDEKLEMFEMLVEIGFTQIEVGFPSASETEFNFLRRLIEEGLIP
;
A
#
# COMPACT_ATOMS: atom_id res chain seq x y z
N MET A 1 -24.76 -9.25 -27.67
CA MET A 1 -24.19 -8.49 -26.53
C MET A 1 -25.28 -7.56 -26.03
N ASN A 2 -25.63 -7.59 -24.74
CA ASN A 2 -26.74 -6.79 -24.22
C ASN A 2 -26.31 -5.31 -24.11
N THR A 3 -26.74 -4.50 -25.08
CA THR A 3 -26.35 -3.10 -25.27
C THR A 3 -26.85 -2.16 -24.17
N ASP A 4 -27.86 -2.55 -23.40
CA ASP A 4 -28.40 -1.73 -22.31
C ASP A 4 -27.52 -1.76 -21.07
N LYS A 5 -26.85 -2.88 -20.80
CA LYS A 5 -25.96 -3.06 -19.63
C LYS A 5 -24.63 -2.31 -19.75
N ILE A 6 -24.23 -1.90 -20.95
CA ILE A 6 -22.94 -1.24 -21.22
C ILE A 6 -23.03 0.30 -21.21
N ARG A 7 -24.24 0.89 -21.22
CA ARG A 7 -24.42 2.36 -21.24
C ARG A 7 -23.98 3.09 -19.96
N LYS A 8 -23.88 2.37 -18.83
CA LYS A 8 -23.40 2.92 -17.54
C LYS A 8 -21.90 3.22 -17.53
N TYR A 9 -21.15 2.68 -18.49
CA TYR A 9 -19.70 2.84 -18.55
C TYR A 9 -19.33 3.63 -19.80
N GLN A 10 -18.44 4.60 -19.64
CA GLN A 10 -17.88 5.35 -20.74
C GLN A 10 -16.43 4.88 -21.01
N PRO A 11 -15.97 4.93 -22.27
CA PRO A 11 -14.57 4.69 -22.56
C PRO A 11 -13.66 5.66 -21.79
N PHE A 12 -12.50 5.17 -21.34
CA PHE A 12 -11.47 6.04 -20.78
C PHE A 12 -10.95 6.98 -21.88
N PRO A 13 -10.77 8.29 -21.61
CA PRO A 13 -10.30 9.23 -22.61
C PRO A 13 -8.88 8.90 -23.08
N GLU A 14 -8.55 9.33 -24.29
CA GLU A 14 -7.20 9.15 -24.82
C GLU A 14 -6.18 9.98 -24.01
N VAL A 15 -5.04 9.38 -23.69
CA VAL A 15 -3.93 10.06 -23.01
C VAL A 15 -2.95 10.59 -24.07
N GLY A 16 -2.96 11.90 -24.27
CA GLY A 16 -2.13 12.61 -25.25
C GLY A 16 -0.65 12.72 -24.88
N LEU A 17 0.05 11.58 -24.82
CA LEU A 17 1.51 11.51 -24.64
C LEU A 17 2.16 10.99 -25.93
N ALA A 18 2.35 11.89 -26.90
CA ALA A 18 2.89 11.56 -28.22
C ALA A 18 4.35 11.09 -28.12
N ASP A 19 5.18 11.80 -27.35
CA ASP A 19 6.62 11.53 -27.21
C ASP A 19 6.93 10.60 -26.02
N ARG A 20 6.03 9.66 -25.69
CA ARG A 20 6.21 8.74 -24.56
C ARG A 20 7.47 7.89 -24.76
N GLN A 21 8.32 7.84 -23.75
CA GLN A 21 9.62 7.14 -23.84
C GLN A 21 9.60 5.76 -23.15
N TRP A 22 8.55 5.43 -22.40
CA TRP A 22 8.48 4.16 -21.67
C TRP A 22 8.45 2.90 -22.56
N PRO A 23 7.95 2.91 -23.82
CA PRO A 23 8.00 1.72 -24.67
C PRO A 23 9.42 1.29 -25.06
N ASP A 24 10.36 2.24 -25.16
CA ASP A 24 11.74 2.00 -25.62
C ASP A 24 12.74 1.84 -24.46
N ARG A 25 12.26 1.90 -23.20
CA ARG A 25 13.10 1.81 -22.01
C ARG A 25 12.93 0.46 -21.32
N THR A 26 14.05 -0.11 -20.88
CA THR A 26 14.06 -1.31 -20.04
C THR A 26 14.38 -0.93 -18.60
N ILE A 27 13.75 -1.60 -17.64
CA ILE A 27 14.04 -1.42 -16.21
C ILE A 27 15.44 -2.01 -15.92
N THR A 28 16.36 -1.19 -15.41
CA THR A 28 17.75 -1.59 -15.12
C THR A 28 18.12 -1.55 -13.63
N SER A 29 17.21 -1.06 -12.78
CA SER A 29 17.41 -0.93 -11.34
C SER A 29 16.08 -1.09 -10.62
N ALA A 30 16.11 -1.56 -9.37
CA ALA A 30 14.93 -1.58 -8.52
C ALA A 30 14.45 -0.14 -8.24
N PRO A 31 13.12 0.09 -8.19
CA PRO A 31 12.60 1.35 -7.69
C PRO A 31 12.76 1.44 -6.17
N VAL A 32 12.46 2.61 -5.61
CA VAL A 32 12.18 2.71 -4.17
C VAL A 32 10.82 2.07 -3.92
N TRP A 33 10.79 1.10 -3.02
CA TRP A 33 9.57 0.41 -2.62
C TRP A 33 8.98 1.02 -1.36
N CYS A 34 7.66 1.18 -1.36
CA CYS A 34 6.88 1.51 -0.16
C CYS A 34 5.81 0.43 0.02
N SER A 35 5.88 -0.28 1.15
CA SER A 35 4.84 -1.23 1.53
C SER A 35 3.69 -0.49 2.21
N VAL A 36 2.46 -0.84 1.85
CA VAL A 36 1.23 -0.25 2.42
C VAL A 36 0.35 -1.31 3.09
N ASP A 37 0.91 -2.49 3.32
CA ASP A 37 0.20 -3.69 3.78
C ASP A 37 -0.45 -3.47 5.16
N LEU A 38 0.21 -2.74 6.06
CA LEU A 38 -0.26 -2.48 7.43
C LEU A 38 -1.41 -1.45 7.51
N ARG A 39 -1.66 -0.69 6.44
CA ARG A 39 -2.75 0.30 6.35
C ARG A 39 -3.74 -0.03 5.25
N ASP A 40 -3.35 0.14 3.99
CA ASP A 40 -4.23 -0.05 2.83
C ASP A 40 -4.60 -1.53 2.66
N GLY A 41 -3.62 -2.43 2.81
CA GLY A 41 -3.86 -3.87 2.82
C GLY A 41 -4.78 -4.29 3.97
N ASN A 42 -4.48 -3.83 5.19
CA ASN A 42 -5.29 -4.10 6.37
C ASN A 42 -6.76 -3.63 6.22
N GLN A 43 -7.00 -2.49 5.57
CA GLN A 43 -8.33 -1.94 5.34
C GLN A 43 -9.19 -2.80 4.40
N ALA A 44 -8.57 -3.61 3.54
CA ALA A 44 -9.26 -4.50 2.61
C ALA A 44 -9.69 -5.84 3.25
N LEU A 45 -9.20 -6.16 4.46
CA LEU A 45 -9.50 -7.43 5.13
C LEU A 45 -10.92 -7.44 5.72
N PRO A 46 -11.69 -8.53 5.56
CA PRO A 46 -12.99 -8.68 6.25
C PRO A 46 -12.85 -8.66 7.78
N VAL A 47 -11.75 -9.22 8.28
CA VAL A 47 -11.33 -9.17 9.69
C VAL A 47 -9.98 -8.45 9.72
N PRO A 48 -9.91 -7.23 10.25
CA PRO A 48 -8.66 -6.48 10.35
C PRO A 48 -7.62 -7.22 11.20
N MET A 49 -6.34 -6.99 10.90
CA MET A 49 -5.23 -7.51 11.69
C MET A 49 -5.29 -7.00 13.14
N SER A 50 -5.04 -7.91 14.06
CA SER A 50 -4.71 -7.60 15.45
C SER A 50 -3.35 -6.89 15.55
N VAL A 51 -3.03 -6.34 16.72
CA VAL A 51 -1.74 -5.66 16.96
C VAL A 51 -0.56 -6.61 16.77
N ASP A 52 -0.68 -7.88 17.19
CA ASP A 52 0.41 -8.85 17.09
C ASP A 52 0.64 -9.30 15.63
N GLU A 53 -0.44 -9.50 14.85
CA GLU A 53 -0.33 -9.77 13.41
C GLU A 53 0.29 -8.59 12.65
N LYS A 54 -0.04 -7.34 13.06
CA LYS A 54 0.60 -6.14 12.50
C LYS A 54 2.09 -6.09 12.83
N LEU A 55 2.50 -6.51 14.03
CA LEU A 55 3.93 -6.58 14.38
C LEU A 55 4.67 -7.64 13.57
N GLU A 56 4.10 -8.85 13.44
CA GLU A 56 4.70 -9.91 12.63
C GLU A 56 4.88 -9.48 11.16
N MET A 57 3.87 -8.81 10.58
CA MET A 57 3.97 -8.25 9.24
C MET A 57 5.03 -7.14 9.16
N PHE A 58 5.10 -6.24 10.15
CA PHE A 58 6.11 -5.18 10.18
C PHE A 58 7.53 -5.75 10.23
N GLU A 59 7.79 -6.70 11.13
CA GLU A 59 9.08 -7.38 11.27
C GLU A 59 9.48 -8.10 9.98
N MET A 60 8.54 -8.79 9.33
CA MET A 60 8.78 -9.44 8.04
C MET A 60 9.16 -8.44 6.93
N LEU A 61 8.45 -7.31 6.84
CA LEU A 61 8.74 -6.28 5.84
C LEU A 61 10.13 -5.65 6.06
N VAL A 62 10.51 -5.44 7.32
CA VAL A 62 11.84 -4.99 7.71
C VAL A 62 12.90 -6.03 7.33
N GLU A 63 12.69 -7.31 7.61
CA GLU A 63 13.61 -8.40 7.26
C GLU A 63 13.81 -8.54 5.74
N ILE A 64 12.76 -8.33 4.95
CA ILE A 64 12.84 -8.31 3.48
C ILE A 64 13.69 -7.13 2.98
N GLY A 65 13.78 -6.05 3.75
CA GLY A 65 14.56 -4.85 3.40
C GLY A 65 13.73 -3.68 2.87
N PHE A 66 12.43 -3.63 3.17
CA PHE A 66 11.65 -2.41 2.91
C PHE A 66 12.15 -1.26 3.76
N THR A 67 12.37 -0.12 3.12
CA THR A 67 12.83 1.12 3.80
C THR A 67 11.72 2.15 3.96
N GLN A 68 10.57 1.94 3.31
CA GLN A 68 9.37 2.76 3.47
C GLN A 68 8.18 1.82 3.72
N ILE A 69 7.51 2.01 4.86
CA ILE A 69 6.35 1.20 5.29
C ILE A 69 5.28 2.14 5.85
N GLU A 70 4.07 2.11 5.28
CA GLU A 70 2.91 2.82 5.82
C GLU A 70 2.30 2.02 6.97
N VAL A 71 2.44 2.51 8.21
CA VAL A 71 2.13 1.76 9.44
C VAL A 71 0.70 1.97 9.99
N GLY A 72 -0.08 2.91 9.44
CA GLY A 72 -1.46 3.16 9.87
C GLY A 72 -1.94 4.58 9.63
N PHE A 73 -3.18 4.86 10.04
CA PHE A 73 -3.83 6.17 10.00
C PHE A 73 -4.29 6.59 11.42
N PRO A 74 -3.36 7.08 12.26
CA PRO A 74 -3.56 7.22 13.71
C PRO A 74 -4.66 8.20 14.13
N SER A 75 -5.04 9.16 13.27
CA SER A 75 -6.13 10.09 13.59
C SER A 75 -7.54 9.48 13.43
N ALA A 76 -7.65 8.32 12.78
CA ALA A 76 -8.93 7.68 12.48
C ALA A 76 -9.22 6.44 13.35
N SER A 77 -8.22 5.90 14.04
CA SER A 77 -8.34 4.63 14.78
C SER A 77 -7.44 4.58 16.01
N GLU A 78 -8.02 4.28 17.18
CA GLU A 78 -7.30 4.09 18.45
C GLU A 78 -6.35 2.89 18.38
N THR A 79 -6.75 1.79 17.73
CA THR A 79 -5.90 0.61 17.55
C THR A 79 -4.65 0.95 16.72
N GLU A 80 -4.79 1.76 15.68
CA GLU A 80 -3.65 2.18 14.86
C GLU A 80 -2.76 3.17 15.60
N PHE A 81 -3.36 4.09 16.37
CA PHE A 81 -2.60 4.97 17.25
C PHE A 81 -1.75 4.17 18.24
N ASN A 82 -2.32 3.15 18.90
CA ASN A 82 -1.61 2.30 19.87
C ASN A 82 -0.50 1.48 19.21
N PHE A 83 -0.73 0.93 18.01
CA PHE A 83 0.32 0.24 17.24
C PHE A 83 1.50 1.17 16.94
N LEU A 84 1.24 2.40 16.47
CA LEU A 84 2.30 3.38 16.21
C LEU A 84 3.06 3.78 17.48
N ARG A 85 2.35 3.99 18.61
CA ARG A 85 2.99 4.25 19.90
C ARG A 85 3.90 3.11 20.29
N ARG A 86 3.44 1.86 20.14
CA ARG A 86 4.24 0.67 20.45
C ARG A 86 5.53 0.61 19.64
N LEU A 87 5.46 0.80 18.32
CA LEU A 87 6.65 0.83 17.45
C LEU A 87 7.69 1.86 17.92
N ILE A 88 7.24 3.05 18.33
CA ILE A 88 8.11 4.14 18.76
C ILE A 88 8.66 3.91 20.18
N GLU A 89 7.78 3.58 21.12
CA GLU A 89 8.13 3.46 22.55
C GLU A 89 9.01 2.23 22.83
N GLU A 90 8.81 1.14 22.09
CA GLU A 90 9.62 -0.08 22.19
C GLU A 90 10.87 -0.03 21.29
N GLY A 91 11.06 1.03 20.49
CA GLY A 91 12.24 1.20 19.64
C GLY A 91 12.37 0.15 18.53
N LEU A 92 11.23 -0.27 17.96
CA LEU A 92 11.17 -1.34 16.95
C LEU A 92 11.47 -0.84 15.53
N ILE A 93 11.53 0.48 15.32
CA ILE A 93 11.88 1.10 14.04
C ILE A 93 13.42 1.09 13.89
N PRO A 94 13.99 0.42 12.88
CA PRO A 94 15.44 0.31 12.68
C PRO A 94 16.15 1.62 12.31
#